data_AF-A0A3A4PCW3-F1
#
_entry.id   AF-A0A3A4PCW3-F1
#
_cell.length_a   1.000
_cell.length_b   1.000
_cell.length_c   1.000
_cell.angle_alpha   90.00
_cell.angle_beta   90.00
_cell.angle_gamma   90.00
#
_symmetry.space_group_name_H-M   'P 1'
#
loop_
_entity.id
_entity.type
_entity.pdbx_description
1 polymer ?
#
loop_
_entity_poly.entity_id
_entity_poly.type
_entity_poly.pdbx_seq_one_letter_code
_entity_poly.pdbx_strand_id
1 'polypeptide(L)'
;MPRGESDHFSIFADGIIIQHVGAVREPPDGVYFHGNSKKMTDAIGEVVNTSTTEIVGQCRRNGRPPAFGSFIQVGVEICRIGVVYNVETTSIDPNRRPSALGLSEEQLQRSYPQLSSLLRSQFQALLIGWLSDNRFVYGLPQTPPSLHAQVQPCRDEVIRCISRDLGFLRLIYASGKSATEDLLLGVCRSIIEAHERKRTEAVRVGKAVSELYRDDYDTLKRFITRLESWL
;
A
#
# COMPACT_ATOMS: atom_id res chain seq x y z
N MET A 1 5.42 47.73 28.97
CA MET A 1 6.59 47.04 28.36
C MET A 1 7.58 46.70 29.47
N PRO A 2 8.36 45.60 29.38
CA PRO A 2 8.66 44.74 28.20
C PRO A 2 7.89 43.38 28.26
N ARG A 3 7.46 42.75 27.16
CA ARG A 3 8.11 42.10 25.99
C ARG A 3 8.66 40.69 26.27
N GLY A 4 8.22 39.73 25.44
CA GLY A 4 8.81 38.40 25.33
C GLY A 4 8.00 37.39 24.51
N GLU A 5 7.66 37.72 23.26
CA GLU A 5 7.44 36.70 22.21
C GLU A 5 8.75 35.94 21.96
N SER A 6 8.67 34.62 21.77
CA SER A 6 9.39 33.94 20.69
C SER A 6 9.01 32.45 20.61
N ASP A 7 8.01 32.11 19.80
CA ASP A 7 8.07 30.87 19.02
C ASP A 7 8.35 31.29 17.57
N HIS A 8 9.64 31.56 17.33
CA HIS A 8 10.19 31.71 15.99
C HIS A 8 10.63 30.34 15.50
N PHE A 9 9.98 29.80 14.47
CA PHE A 9 10.69 29.09 13.41
C PHE A 9 10.04 29.39 12.06
N SER A 10 10.79 30.12 11.25
CA SER A 10 10.50 30.43 9.86
C SER A 10 11.26 29.45 8.97
N ILE A 11 10.60 28.89 7.96
CA ILE A 11 11.28 28.46 6.72
C ILE A 11 10.46 29.01 5.56
N PHE A 12 11.05 29.96 4.83
CA PHE A 12 10.50 30.50 3.59
C PHE A 12 11.24 29.91 2.40
N ALA A 13 10.49 29.33 1.48
CA ALA A 13 10.74 29.41 0.05
C ALA A 13 9.36 29.46 -0.65
N ASP A 14 9.13 30.53 -1.41
CA ASP A 14 8.04 30.72 -2.38
C ASP A 14 6.58 30.75 -1.89
N GLY A 15 6.27 31.70 -0.99
CA GLY A 15 4.99 32.43 -1.07
C GLY A 15 3.69 31.72 -0.67
N ILE A 16 3.73 30.61 0.06
CA ILE A 16 2.50 29.98 0.59
C ILE A 16 2.25 30.43 2.04
N ILE A 17 1.15 31.16 2.28
CA ILE A 17 0.66 31.45 3.62
C ILE A 17 -0.08 30.21 4.14
N ILE A 18 0.52 29.45 5.06
CA ILE A 18 -0.20 28.43 5.81
C ILE A 18 -0.93 29.14 6.96
N GLN A 19 -2.18 29.54 6.72
CA GLN A 19 -3.07 29.92 7.82
C GLN A 19 -3.43 28.66 8.61
N HIS A 20 -3.25 28.74 9.93
CA HIS A 20 -3.68 27.72 10.87
C HIS A 20 -5.20 27.53 10.73
N VAL A 21 -5.62 26.40 10.14
CA VAL A 21 -7.03 26.04 10.06
C VAL A 21 -7.47 25.60 11.45
N GLY A 22 -8.15 26.51 12.14
CA GLY A 22 -8.76 26.27 13.44
C GLY A 22 -9.76 25.11 13.43
N ALA A 23 -9.87 24.49 14.61
CA ALA A 23 -10.85 23.49 15.01
C ALA A 23 -11.05 22.33 14.03
N VAL A 24 -10.31 21.24 14.27
CA VAL A 24 -10.65 19.91 13.77
C VAL A 24 -12.06 19.58 14.24
N ARG A 25 -13.05 19.69 13.35
CA ARG A 25 -14.36 19.06 13.57
C ARG A 25 -14.13 17.56 13.69
N GLU A 26 -14.52 16.99 14.82
CA GLU A 26 -14.57 15.54 15.01
C GLU A 26 -15.36 14.91 13.85
N PRO A 27 -14.83 13.85 13.20
CA PRO A 27 -15.59 13.16 12.18
C PRO A 27 -16.83 12.52 12.81
N PRO A 28 -18.02 12.66 12.21
CA PRO A 28 -19.15 11.82 12.59
C PRO A 28 -18.77 10.38 12.23
N ASP A 29 -19.01 9.48 13.18
CA ASP A 29 -18.66 8.05 13.19
C ASP A 29 -17.25 7.74 13.73
N GLY A 30 -17.22 7.38 15.02
CA GLY A 30 -16.06 7.11 15.86
C GLY A 30 -15.21 5.90 15.44
N VAL A 31 -14.57 5.98 14.28
CA VAL A 31 -13.48 5.06 13.91
C VAL A 31 -12.21 5.52 14.59
N TYR A 32 -12.10 5.20 15.87
CA TYR A 32 -10.86 5.30 16.61
C TYR A 32 -9.88 4.24 16.07
N PHE A 33 -8.86 4.65 15.29
CA PHE A 33 -7.76 3.76 14.89
C PHE A 33 -6.79 3.58 16.07
N HIS A 34 -7.30 3.13 17.21
CA HIS A 34 -6.42 2.60 18.24
C HIS A 34 -5.88 1.27 17.72
N GLY A 35 -4.56 1.11 17.75
CA GLY A 35 -3.89 -0.17 17.54
C GLY A 35 -4.40 -1.19 18.54
N ASN A 36 -5.55 -1.79 18.23
CA ASN A 36 -6.19 -2.73 19.11
C ASN A 36 -5.45 -4.06 18.99
N SER A 37 -4.76 -4.43 20.07
CA SER A 37 -4.15 -5.73 20.28
C SER A 37 -5.23 -6.83 20.28
N LYS A 38 -5.66 -7.26 19.09
CA LYS A 38 -6.49 -8.44 18.79
C LYS A 38 -6.69 -8.46 17.27
N LYS A 39 -5.95 -9.23 16.47
CA LYS A 39 -5.86 -10.69 16.46
C LYS A 39 -4.59 -11.06 15.66
N MET A 40 -3.75 -11.97 16.16
CA MET A 40 -2.60 -12.53 15.41
C MET A 40 -2.99 -13.25 14.10
N THR A 41 -4.28 -13.36 13.77
CA THR A 41 -4.80 -14.21 12.68
C THR A 41 -4.74 -13.59 11.29
N ASP A 42 -4.65 -12.25 11.17
CA ASP A 42 -4.80 -11.59 9.86
C ASP A 42 -3.46 -11.19 9.21
N ALA A 43 -2.32 -11.38 9.89
CA ALA A 43 -1.03 -11.05 9.30
C ALA A 43 -0.71 -12.00 8.14
N ILE A 44 -0.33 -11.41 7.01
CA ILE A 44 0.04 -12.12 5.77
C ILE A 44 1.52 -12.54 5.79
N GLY A 45 2.34 -11.86 6.59
CA GLY A 45 3.77 -12.11 6.66
C GLY A 45 4.48 -11.21 7.67
N GLU A 46 5.81 -11.21 7.59
CA GLU A 46 6.69 -10.36 8.38
C GLU A 46 7.76 -9.69 7.52
N VAL A 47 8.20 -8.50 7.93
CA VAL A 47 9.26 -7.75 7.25
C VAL A 47 10.59 -8.47 7.38
N VAL A 48 11.24 -8.77 6.26
CA VAL A 48 12.58 -9.39 6.21
C VAL A 48 13.63 -8.46 5.58
N ASN A 49 13.21 -7.40 4.92
CA ASN A 49 14.05 -6.29 4.44
C ASN A 49 13.22 -5.01 4.43
N THR A 50 13.82 -3.86 4.71
CA THR A 50 13.10 -2.59 4.87
C THR A 50 13.99 -1.38 4.59
N SER A 51 13.38 -0.36 3.99
CA SER A 51 13.94 0.99 3.80
C SER A 51 12.85 2.04 4.09
N THR A 52 13.16 3.32 3.91
CA THR A 52 12.15 4.38 3.99
C THR A 52 11.20 4.38 2.80
N THR A 53 11.54 3.71 1.69
CA THR A 53 10.74 3.70 0.47
C THR A 53 9.96 2.41 0.29
N GLU A 54 10.44 1.28 0.82
CA GLU A 54 9.84 -0.03 0.56
C GLU A 54 10.14 -1.07 1.65
N ILE A 55 9.39 -2.17 1.59
CA ILE A 55 9.66 -3.38 2.37
C ILE A 55 9.69 -4.61 1.47
N VAL A 56 10.40 -5.64 1.93
CA VAL A 56 10.20 -7.03 1.53
C VAL A 56 9.59 -7.77 2.70
N GLY A 57 8.39 -8.33 2.49
CA GLY A 57 7.72 -9.20 3.45
C GLY A 57 7.85 -10.66 3.03
N GLN A 58 8.12 -11.55 3.98
CA GLN A 58 8.01 -12.99 3.78
C GLN A 58 6.64 -13.46 4.23
N CYS A 59 5.92 -14.14 3.36
CA CYS A 59 4.60 -14.70 3.66
C CYS A 59 4.71 -15.78 4.73
N ARG A 60 3.64 -15.96 5.51
CA ARG A 60 3.50 -17.15 6.35
C ARG A 60 3.53 -18.41 5.49
N ARG A 61 4.13 -19.48 6.00
CA ARG A 61 4.33 -20.75 5.24
C ARG A 61 3.05 -21.35 4.64
N ASN A 62 1.92 -21.21 5.33
CA ASN A 62 0.60 -21.66 4.84
C ASN A 62 -0.32 -20.48 4.46
N GLY A 63 0.24 -19.27 4.37
CA GLY A 63 -0.49 -18.06 4.02
C GLY A 63 -0.59 -17.91 2.51
N ARG A 64 -1.65 -17.24 2.05
CA ARG A 64 -1.73 -16.79 0.66
C ARG A 64 -0.92 -15.50 0.51
N PRO A 65 -0.06 -15.39 -0.51
CA PRO A 65 0.58 -14.13 -0.82
C PRO A 65 -0.46 -13.04 -1.10
N PRO A 66 -0.17 -11.77 -0.76
CA PRO A 66 -1.06 -10.67 -1.08
C PRO A 66 -1.17 -10.48 -2.59
N ALA A 67 -2.25 -9.85 -3.06
CA ALA A 67 -2.42 -9.55 -4.47
C ALA A 67 -1.51 -8.36 -4.89
N PHE A 68 -1.02 -8.38 -6.12
CA PHE A 68 -0.39 -7.21 -6.72
C PHE A 68 -1.40 -6.04 -6.78
N GLY A 69 -0.96 -4.83 -6.41
CA GLY A 69 -1.81 -3.64 -6.28
C GLY A 69 -2.63 -3.57 -4.99
N SER A 70 -2.55 -4.57 -4.11
CA SER A 70 -3.23 -4.53 -2.82
C SER A 70 -2.50 -3.67 -1.79
N PHE A 71 -3.28 -3.09 -0.86
CA PHE A 71 -2.77 -2.29 0.23
C PHE A 71 -2.37 -3.16 1.43
N ILE A 72 -1.24 -2.83 2.03
CA ILE A 72 -0.76 -3.43 3.28
C ILE A 72 -0.52 -2.35 4.32
N GLN A 73 -0.58 -2.75 5.59
CA GLN A 73 -0.21 -1.93 6.73
C GLN A 73 0.87 -2.64 7.56
N VAL A 74 1.80 -1.86 8.11
CA VAL A 74 2.93 -2.36 8.90
C VAL A 74 3.33 -1.38 10.00
N GLY A 75 3.65 -1.91 11.18
CA GLY A 75 4.06 -1.14 12.35
C GLY A 75 2.91 -0.87 13.33
N VAL A 76 3.25 -0.80 14.62
CA VAL A 76 2.29 -0.64 15.73
C VAL A 76 2.21 0.82 16.17
N GLU A 77 3.34 1.44 16.50
CA GLU A 77 3.39 2.84 16.95
C GLU A 77 3.14 3.82 15.80
N ILE A 78 3.76 3.56 14.65
CA ILE A 78 3.56 4.31 13.42
C ILE A 78 3.10 3.30 12.36
N CYS A 79 1.79 3.30 12.10
CA CYS A 79 1.17 2.44 11.10
C CYS A 79 1.46 2.98 9.70
N ARG A 80 2.42 2.37 9.00
CA ARG A 80 2.80 2.72 7.64
C ARG A 80 1.95 1.95 6.65
N ILE A 81 1.59 2.60 5.56
CA ILE A 81 0.79 2.06 4.47
C ILE A 81 1.70 1.83 3.26
N GLY A 82 1.54 0.67 2.63
CA GLY A 82 2.21 0.36 1.39
C GLY A 82 1.30 -0.30 0.36
N VAL A 83 1.79 -0.39 -0.87
CA VAL A 83 1.14 -1.08 -1.98
C VAL A 83 2.07 -2.16 -2.50
N VAL A 84 1.55 -3.39 -2.60
CA VAL A 84 2.30 -4.54 -3.13
C VAL A 84 2.54 -4.37 -4.62
N TYR A 85 3.81 -4.35 -5.04
CA TYR A 85 4.20 -4.22 -6.45
C TYR A 85 4.96 -5.44 -6.97
N ASN A 86 5.30 -6.41 -6.13
CA ASN A 86 5.87 -7.67 -6.59
C ASN A 86 5.52 -8.79 -5.63
N VAL A 87 5.29 -9.98 -6.17
CA VAL A 87 5.05 -11.21 -5.41
C VAL A 87 5.76 -12.34 -6.11
N GLU A 88 6.63 -13.04 -5.39
CA GLU A 88 7.42 -14.14 -5.94
C GLU A 88 7.40 -15.34 -5.01
N THR A 89 7.49 -16.54 -5.58
CA THR A 89 7.70 -17.78 -4.83
C THR A 89 8.98 -18.43 -5.32
N THR A 90 9.94 -18.57 -4.42
CA THR A 90 11.28 -19.06 -4.73
C THR A 90 11.70 -20.14 -3.74
N SER A 91 12.84 -20.79 -3.98
CA SER A 91 13.38 -21.72 -2.98
C SER A 91 13.81 -20.97 -1.72
N ILE A 92 13.68 -21.63 -0.58
CA ILE A 92 14.23 -21.14 0.69
C ILE A 92 15.77 -21.09 0.61
N ASP A 93 16.39 -22.02 -0.12
CA ASP A 93 17.82 -22.01 -0.41
C ASP A 93 18.08 -21.13 -1.64
N PRO A 94 18.75 -19.98 -1.51
CA PRO A 94 18.99 -19.06 -2.62
C PRO A 94 19.85 -19.66 -3.74
N ASN A 95 20.60 -20.73 -3.45
CA ASN A 95 21.42 -21.43 -4.44
C ASN A 95 20.65 -22.53 -5.20
N ARG A 96 19.39 -22.78 -4.83
CA ARG A 96 18.51 -23.74 -5.50
C ARG A 96 17.44 -23.04 -6.30
N ARG A 97 17.22 -23.51 -7.53
CA ARG A 97 16.09 -23.09 -8.37
C ARG A 97 15.17 -24.28 -8.56
N PRO A 98 13.86 -24.15 -8.26
CA PRO A 98 12.89 -25.19 -8.60
C PRO A 98 12.94 -25.48 -10.10
N SER A 99 12.97 -26.75 -10.48
CA SER A 99 12.89 -27.21 -11.86
C SER A 99 11.48 -27.71 -12.18
N ALA A 100 11.08 -27.66 -13.45
CA ALA A 100 9.82 -28.24 -13.89
C ALA A 100 9.84 -29.77 -13.64
N LEU A 101 8.81 -30.27 -12.95
CA LEU A 101 8.67 -31.69 -12.61
C LEU A 101 7.78 -32.47 -13.59
N GLY A 102 7.07 -31.80 -14.51
CA GLY A 102 6.23 -32.43 -15.52
C GLY A 102 4.99 -33.16 -14.97
N LEU A 103 4.57 -32.81 -13.75
CA LEU A 103 3.43 -33.41 -13.05
C LEU A 103 2.26 -32.43 -12.98
N SER A 104 1.02 -32.93 -12.92
CA SER A 104 -0.14 -32.09 -12.60
C SER A 104 -0.07 -31.57 -11.16
N GLU A 105 -0.86 -30.55 -10.83
CA GLU A 105 -0.91 -30.01 -9.46
C GLU A 105 -1.39 -31.06 -8.44
N GLU A 106 -2.38 -31.89 -8.79
CA GLU A 106 -2.82 -32.96 -7.89
C GLU A 106 -1.74 -34.05 -7.72
N GLN A 107 -1.00 -34.37 -8.79
CA GLN A 107 0.11 -35.32 -8.73
C GLN A 107 1.28 -34.78 -7.92
N LEU A 108 1.59 -33.48 -8.03
CA LEU A 108 2.60 -32.81 -7.21
C LEU A 108 2.23 -32.87 -5.74
N GLN A 109 0.99 -32.58 -5.39
CA GLN A 109 0.53 -32.59 -4.00
C GLN A 109 0.59 -33.99 -3.37
N ARG A 110 0.31 -35.04 -4.15
CA ARG A 110 0.40 -36.44 -3.70
C ARG A 110 1.84 -36.95 -3.61
N SER A 111 2.67 -36.66 -4.61
CA SER A 111 4.04 -37.20 -4.72
C SER A 111 5.08 -36.40 -3.94
N TYR A 112 4.86 -35.09 -3.76
CA TYR A 112 5.77 -34.16 -3.10
C TYR A 112 5.04 -33.23 -2.11
N PRO A 113 4.35 -33.77 -1.08
CA PRO A 113 3.65 -32.93 -0.09
C PRO A 113 4.59 -31.95 0.63
N GLN A 114 5.87 -32.30 0.76
CA GLN A 114 6.93 -31.47 1.34
C GLN A 114 7.40 -30.32 0.44
N LEU A 115 7.02 -30.25 -0.84
CA LEU A 115 7.50 -29.19 -1.75
C LEU A 115 7.21 -27.79 -1.21
N SER A 116 6.03 -27.60 -0.61
CA SER A 116 5.63 -26.35 0.06
C SER A 116 6.59 -25.92 1.18
N SER A 117 7.33 -26.86 1.79
CA SER A 117 8.32 -26.59 2.82
C SER A 117 9.68 -26.15 2.30
N LEU A 118 9.92 -26.30 1.00
CA LEU A 118 11.18 -25.95 0.33
C LEU A 118 11.09 -24.60 -0.39
N LEU A 119 9.89 -24.03 -0.43
CA LEU A 119 9.57 -22.78 -1.08
C LEU A 119 9.18 -21.73 -0.04
N ARG A 120 9.43 -20.48 -0.38
CA ARG A 120 8.92 -19.32 0.35
C ARG A 120 8.30 -18.35 -0.63
N SER A 121 7.21 -17.73 -0.23
CA SER A 121 6.64 -16.60 -0.97
C SER A 121 7.07 -15.31 -0.30
N GLN A 122 7.53 -14.36 -1.11
CA GLN A 122 7.88 -13.01 -0.68
C GLN A 122 7.06 -12.01 -1.48
N PHE A 123 6.78 -10.87 -0.87
CA PHE A 123 6.17 -9.74 -1.53
C PHE A 123 6.99 -8.49 -1.28
N GLN A 124 6.97 -7.57 -2.23
CA GLN A 124 7.60 -6.25 -2.11
C GLN A 124 6.50 -5.20 -2.13
N ALA A 125 6.56 -4.25 -1.21
CA ALA A 125 5.58 -3.18 -1.11
C ALA A 125 6.25 -1.82 -1.06
N LEU A 126 5.75 -0.90 -1.88
CA LEU A 126 6.14 0.50 -1.91
C LEU A 126 5.42 1.21 -0.76
N LEU A 127 6.17 1.88 0.13
CA LEU A 127 5.59 2.69 1.20
C LEU A 127 5.07 4.00 0.60
N ILE A 128 3.79 4.30 0.85
CA ILE A 128 3.10 5.47 0.29
C ILE A 128 2.70 6.50 1.34
N GLY A 129 2.81 6.15 2.62
CA GLY A 129 2.45 7.05 3.72
C GLY A 129 2.29 6.34 5.06
N TRP A 130 1.64 7.00 6.00
CA TRP A 130 1.30 6.46 7.31
C TRP A 130 -0.05 6.99 7.79
N LEU A 131 -0.62 6.33 8.80
CA LEU A 131 -1.80 6.80 9.52
C LEU A 131 -1.36 7.65 10.72
N SER A 132 -1.90 8.86 10.84
CA SER A 132 -1.72 9.78 11.96
C SER A 132 -3.08 10.38 12.31
N ASP A 133 -3.49 10.33 13.58
CA ASP A 133 -4.74 10.94 14.07
C ASP A 133 -5.96 10.62 13.19
N ASN A 134 -6.12 9.35 12.84
CA ASN A 134 -7.19 8.83 11.96
C ASN A 134 -7.19 9.41 10.53
N ARG A 135 -6.07 9.98 10.08
CA ARG A 135 -5.86 10.48 8.72
C ARG A 135 -4.70 9.76 8.06
N PHE A 136 -4.84 9.54 6.76
CA PHE A 136 -3.73 9.10 5.94
C PHE A 136 -2.89 10.32 5.53
N VAL A 137 -1.58 10.24 5.77
CA VAL A 137 -0.60 11.22 5.33
C VAL A 137 0.30 10.54 4.31
N TYR A 138 0.27 10.99 3.06
CA TYR A 138 1.12 10.43 2.01
C TYR A 138 2.51 11.07 2.03
N GLY A 139 3.53 10.25 1.76
CA GLY A 139 4.94 10.65 1.80
C GLY A 139 5.82 9.54 2.34
N LEU A 140 7.13 9.80 2.37
CA LEU A 140 8.07 8.85 2.96
C LEU A 140 8.00 8.91 4.49
N PRO A 141 7.94 7.78 5.19
CA PRO A 141 8.05 7.77 6.64
C PRO A 141 9.45 8.23 7.08
N GLN A 142 9.52 8.94 8.22
CA GLN A 142 10.78 9.43 8.79
C GLN A 142 11.77 8.30 9.13
N THR A 143 11.24 7.12 9.46
CA THR A 143 12.01 5.91 9.73
C THR A 143 11.37 4.71 9.03
N PRO A 144 12.17 3.73 8.59
CA PRO A 144 11.63 2.48 8.05
C PRO A 144 10.80 1.72 9.11
N PRO A 145 9.87 0.84 8.69
CA PRO A 145 9.34 -0.21 9.56
C PRO A 145 10.46 -1.03 10.23
N SER A 146 10.19 -1.65 11.38
CA SER A 146 11.13 -2.56 12.04
C SER A 146 11.26 -3.88 11.28
N LEU A 147 12.44 -4.51 11.32
CA LEU A 147 12.59 -5.91 10.93
C LEU A 147 11.68 -6.81 11.77
N HIS A 148 11.16 -7.86 11.14
CA HIS A 148 10.17 -8.79 11.70
C HIS A 148 8.84 -8.15 12.15
N ALA A 149 8.58 -6.89 11.79
CA ALA A 149 7.27 -6.30 11.98
C ALA A 149 6.22 -7.11 11.19
N GLN A 150 5.08 -7.39 11.84
CA GLN A 150 3.98 -8.07 11.17
C GLN A 150 3.37 -7.17 10.10
N VAL A 151 3.12 -7.76 8.93
CA VAL A 151 2.43 -7.10 7.82
C VAL A 151 1.01 -7.63 7.74
N GLN A 152 0.04 -6.74 7.66
CA GLN A 152 -1.38 -7.06 7.57
C GLN A 152 -1.96 -6.46 6.28
N PRO A 153 -3.01 -7.09 5.70
CA PRO A 153 -3.77 -6.46 4.63
C PRO A 153 -4.55 -5.26 5.19
N CYS A 154 -4.65 -4.19 4.41
CA CYS A 154 -5.57 -3.10 4.76
C CYS A 154 -7.02 -3.57 4.62
N ARG A 155 -7.84 -3.29 5.63
CA ARG A 155 -9.29 -3.48 5.54
C ARG A 155 -9.92 -2.36 4.71
N ASP A 156 -11.14 -2.56 4.22
CA ASP A 156 -11.84 -1.57 3.40
C ASP A 156 -11.97 -0.22 4.12
N GLU A 157 -12.14 -0.20 5.45
CA GLU A 157 -12.20 1.05 6.23
C GLU A 157 -10.91 1.87 6.09
N VAL A 158 -9.76 1.18 6.08
CA VAL A 158 -8.43 1.81 5.93
C VAL A 158 -8.25 2.30 4.50
N ILE A 159 -8.64 1.50 3.51
CA ILE A 159 -8.58 1.88 2.08
C ILE A 159 -9.48 3.11 1.83
N ARG A 160 -10.69 3.13 2.40
CA ARG A 160 -11.58 4.30 2.34
C ARG A 160 -10.94 5.54 2.97
N CYS A 161 -10.23 5.40 4.09
CA CYS A 161 -9.49 6.50 4.71
C CYS A 161 -8.36 7.02 3.82
N ILE A 162 -7.56 6.12 3.24
CA ILE A 162 -6.48 6.45 2.28
C ILE A 162 -7.04 7.20 1.08
N SER A 163 -8.13 6.70 0.49
CA SER A 163 -8.77 7.25 -0.73
C SER A 163 -9.48 8.60 -0.56
N ARG A 164 -9.50 9.18 0.66
CA ARG A 164 -10.00 10.55 0.86
C ARG A 164 -9.17 11.56 0.07
N ASP A 165 -7.87 11.30 -0.05
CA ASP A 165 -6.95 12.05 -0.88
C ASP A 165 -6.21 11.08 -1.83
N LEU A 166 -6.35 11.29 -3.15
CA LEU A 166 -5.73 10.45 -4.18
C LEU A 166 -4.36 10.98 -4.64
N GLY A 167 -3.82 12.02 -4.00
CA GLY A 167 -2.51 12.60 -4.32
C GLY A 167 -1.36 11.59 -4.25
N PHE A 168 -1.47 10.56 -3.40
CA PHE A 168 -0.47 9.50 -3.29
C PHE A 168 -0.28 8.68 -4.57
N LEU A 169 -1.23 8.69 -5.51
CA LEU A 169 -1.07 8.03 -6.82
C LEU A 169 0.14 8.60 -7.57
N ARG A 170 0.49 9.87 -7.35
CA ARG A 170 1.71 10.48 -7.91
C ARG A 170 2.98 9.84 -7.37
N LEU A 171 3.01 9.41 -6.10
CA LEU A 171 4.15 8.69 -5.53
C LEU A 171 4.35 7.34 -6.21
N ILE A 172 3.26 6.62 -6.46
CA ILE A 172 3.28 5.34 -7.16
C ILE A 172 3.77 5.53 -8.59
N TYR A 173 3.21 6.52 -9.30
CA TYR A 173 3.61 6.85 -10.66
C TYR A 173 5.10 7.25 -10.76
N ALA A 174 5.57 8.11 -9.86
CA ALA A 174 6.95 8.59 -9.85
C ALA A 174 7.96 7.55 -9.36
N SER A 175 7.50 6.46 -8.72
CA SER A 175 8.39 5.43 -8.18
C SER A 175 9.19 4.68 -9.25
N GLY A 176 8.75 4.71 -10.52
CA GLY A 176 9.40 4.02 -11.63
C GLY A 176 9.47 2.50 -11.46
N LYS A 177 8.63 1.91 -10.60
CA LYS A 177 8.58 0.46 -10.41
C LYS A 177 8.13 -0.23 -11.70
N SER A 178 8.65 -1.45 -11.93
CA SER A 178 8.23 -2.25 -13.08
C SER A 178 6.70 -2.42 -13.06
N ALA A 179 6.08 -2.32 -14.24
CA ALA A 179 4.62 -2.37 -14.40
C ALA A 179 3.85 -1.31 -13.59
N THR A 180 4.33 -0.05 -13.56
CA THR A 180 3.67 1.07 -12.86
C THR A 180 2.21 1.28 -13.29
N GLU A 181 1.89 1.14 -14.59
CA GLU A 181 0.50 1.22 -15.07
C GLU A 181 -0.39 0.15 -14.45
N ASP A 182 0.09 -1.10 -14.42
CA ASP A 182 -0.65 -2.21 -13.80
C ASP A 182 -0.80 -2.01 -12.30
N LEU A 183 0.24 -1.49 -11.64
CA LEU A 183 0.22 -1.21 -10.21
C LEU A 183 -0.86 -0.17 -9.88
N LEU A 184 -0.91 0.91 -10.65
CA LEU A 184 -1.93 1.93 -10.55
C LEU A 184 -3.33 1.36 -10.84
N LEU A 185 -3.48 0.46 -11.82
CA LEU A 185 -4.75 -0.22 -12.08
C LEU A 185 -5.22 -1.05 -10.88
N GLY A 186 -4.33 -1.86 -10.30
CA GLY A 186 -4.63 -2.67 -9.11
C GLY A 186 -5.00 -1.83 -7.89
N VAL A 187 -4.33 -0.69 -7.71
CA VAL A 187 -4.64 0.29 -6.65
C VAL A 187 -6.01 0.93 -6.88
N CYS A 188 -6.28 1.41 -8.09
CA CYS A 188 -7.56 2.02 -8.46
C CYS A 188 -8.72 1.04 -8.24
N ARG A 189 -8.54 -0.21 -8.68
CA ARG A 189 -9.51 -1.29 -8.46
C ARG A 189 -9.75 -1.53 -6.97
N SER A 190 -8.70 -1.65 -6.16
CA SER A 190 -8.80 -1.86 -4.71
C SER A 190 -9.59 -0.75 -4.03
N ILE A 191 -9.41 0.51 -4.45
CA ILE A 191 -10.18 1.65 -3.95
C ILE A 191 -11.65 1.54 -4.34
N ILE A 192 -11.94 1.28 -5.61
CA ILE A 192 -13.32 1.20 -6.10
C ILE A 192 -14.06 0.03 -5.45
N GLU A 193 -13.40 -1.12 -5.26
CA GLU A 193 -13.96 -2.28 -4.57
C GLU A 193 -14.25 -1.99 -3.09
N ALA A 194 -13.33 -1.33 -2.36
CA ALA A 194 -13.53 -0.93 -0.97
C ALA A 194 -14.68 0.08 -0.76
N HIS A 195 -15.10 0.76 -1.84
CA HIS A 195 -16.27 1.63 -1.89
C HIS A 195 -17.48 0.97 -2.57
N GLU A 196 -17.51 -0.36 -2.63
CA GLU A 196 -18.63 -1.15 -3.16
C GLU A 196 -19.01 -0.77 -4.60
N ARG A 197 -18.00 -0.41 -5.42
CA ARG A 197 -18.17 0.02 -6.81
C ARG A 197 -19.10 1.22 -6.99
N LYS A 198 -19.20 2.11 -5.99
CA LYS A 198 -19.98 3.36 -6.10
C LYS A 198 -19.47 4.20 -7.28
N ARG A 199 -20.38 4.56 -8.20
CA ARG A 199 -20.06 5.38 -9.38
C ARG A 199 -19.35 6.68 -9.02
N THR A 200 -19.72 7.31 -7.89
CA THR A 200 -19.08 8.54 -7.40
C THR A 200 -17.59 8.34 -7.15
N GLU A 201 -17.19 7.20 -6.60
CA GLU A 201 -15.78 6.88 -6.31
C GLU A 201 -15.03 6.48 -7.57
N ALA A 202 -15.65 5.71 -8.47
CA ALA A 202 -15.07 5.42 -9.77
C ALA A 202 -14.76 6.71 -10.57
N VAL A 203 -15.67 7.69 -10.56
CA VAL A 203 -15.44 9.00 -11.20
C VAL A 203 -14.32 9.79 -10.52
N ARG A 204 -14.24 9.79 -9.18
CA ARG A 204 -13.14 10.46 -8.44
C ARG A 204 -11.78 9.85 -8.80
N VAL A 205 -11.70 8.52 -8.83
CA VAL A 205 -10.49 7.79 -9.25
C VAL A 205 -10.13 8.11 -10.70
N GLY A 206 -11.11 8.05 -11.62
CA GLY A 206 -10.89 8.38 -13.02
C GLY A 206 -10.35 9.80 -13.23
N LYS A 207 -10.87 10.80 -12.50
CA LYS A 207 -10.34 12.17 -12.54
C LYS A 207 -8.89 12.26 -12.07
N ALA A 208 -8.55 11.60 -10.95
CA ALA A 208 -7.19 11.60 -10.44
C ALA A 208 -6.20 10.96 -11.43
N VAL A 209 -6.61 9.89 -12.12
CA VAL A 209 -5.81 9.26 -13.19
C VAL A 209 -5.69 10.18 -14.40
N SER A 210 -6.76 10.85 -14.82
CA SER A 210 -6.70 11.82 -15.92
C SER A 210 -5.73 12.98 -15.63
N GLU A 211 -5.66 13.44 -14.39
CA GLU A 211 -4.69 14.45 -13.96
C GLU A 211 -3.26 13.92 -13.90
N LEU A 212 -3.08 12.63 -13.65
CA LEU A 212 -1.78 11.97 -13.61
C LEU A 212 -1.18 11.83 -15.02
N TYR A 213 -2.00 11.47 -15.99
CA TYR A 213 -1.63 11.28 -17.40
C TYR A 213 -2.05 12.44 -18.30
N ARG A 214 -2.13 13.67 -17.77
CA ARG A 214 -2.71 14.81 -18.51
C ARG A 214 -2.01 15.08 -19.85
N ASP A 215 -0.71 14.79 -19.91
CA ASP A 215 0.17 15.05 -21.06
C ASP A 215 0.40 13.79 -21.92
N ASP A 216 -0.20 12.66 -21.56
CA ASP A 216 -0.11 11.38 -22.27
C ASP A 216 -1.51 10.76 -22.46
N TYR A 217 -2.23 11.30 -23.44
CA TYR A 217 -3.60 10.91 -23.74
C TYR A 217 -3.73 9.45 -24.18
N ASP A 218 -2.76 8.91 -24.92
CA ASP A 218 -2.82 7.54 -25.40
C ASP A 218 -2.69 6.55 -24.24
N THR A 219 -1.78 6.82 -23.29
CA THR A 219 -1.66 6.04 -22.06
C THR A 219 -2.90 6.16 -21.19
N LEU A 220 -3.43 7.37 -21.01
CA LEU A 220 -4.68 7.57 -20.27
C LEU A 220 -5.83 6.75 -20.87
N LYS A 221 -6.02 6.80 -22.19
CA LYS A 221 -7.08 6.07 -22.88
C LYS A 221 -6.95 4.56 -22.67
N ARG A 222 -5.74 4.01 -22.85
CA ARG A 222 -5.48 2.58 -22.59
C ARG A 222 -5.77 2.23 -21.13
N PHE A 223 -5.33 3.06 -20.19
CA PHE A 223 -5.54 2.84 -18.76
C PHE A 223 -7.04 2.80 -18.41
N ILE A 224 -7.82 3.79 -18.85
CA ILE A 224 -9.26 3.87 -18.53
C ILE A 224 -10.01 2.67 -19.12
N THR A 225 -9.75 2.31 -20.39
CA THR A 225 -10.37 1.12 -21.01
C THR A 225 -10.06 -0.16 -20.22
N ARG A 226 -8.83 -0.30 -19.71
CA ARG A 226 -8.45 -1.44 -18.87
C ARG A 226 -9.15 -1.41 -17.52
N LEU A 227 -9.22 -0.26 -16.86
CA LEU A 227 -9.89 -0.10 -15.58
C LEU A 227 -11.39 -0.44 -15.70
N GLU A 228 -12.06 0.04 -16.75
CA GLU A 228 -13.48 -0.27 -17.02
C GLU A 228 -13.72 -1.75 -17.22
N SER A 229 -12.81 -2.48 -17.88
CA SER A 229 -12.94 -3.93 -18.09
C SER A 229 -12.88 -4.76 -16.79
N TRP A 230 -12.41 -4.18 -15.69
CA TRP A 230 -12.26 -4.84 -14.39
C TRP A 230 -13.39 -4.52 -13.40
N LEU A 231 -14.27 -3.58 -13.73
CA LEU A 231 -15.36 -3.09 -12.87
C LEU A 231 -16.69 -3.79 -13.16
#